data_AF-A0A1E4F183-F1
#
_entry.id   AF-A0A1E4F183-F1
#
_cell.length_a   1.000
_cell.length_b   1.000
_cell.length_c   1.000
_cell.angle_alpha   90.00
_cell.angle_beta   90.00
_cell.angle_gamma   90.00
#
_symmetry.space_group_name_H-M   'P 1'
#
loop_
_entity.id
_entity.type
_entity.pdbx_description
1 polymer ?
#
loop_
_entity_poly.entity_id
_entity_poly.type
_entity_poly.pdbx_seq_one_letter_code
_entity_poly.pdbx_strand_id
1 'polypeptide(L)'
;MKRAFSLPELVLAMALFGLVSLLIFSMLLSGTRSFNIAMSRSTLQGELNRSLARLQGEVRRSSVSLVGLVQGADRQLGGQSRDGICLSALRDWRAPASYDAQGTPLWDEFVLYYATMQTPGRLLRRTFHPAGAPYVAPMTGLNSTLLLDQPGGGETSVLAQHLEEFKLRYDGGAGVLEASLLLRRRAGRTPQGQRVNEERVQAACRMRLNNP
;
A
#
# COMPACT_ATOMS: atom_id res chain seq x y z
N MET A 1 12.54 69.43 13.96
CA MET A 1 13.96 69.03 13.84
C MET A 1 14.01 67.54 13.52
N LYS A 2 14.37 67.15 12.29
CA LYS A 2 14.54 65.74 11.90
C LYS A 2 15.90 65.28 12.43
N ARG A 3 15.93 64.45 13.47
CA ARG A 3 17.16 63.80 13.92
C ARG A 3 17.54 62.76 12.86
N ALA A 4 18.66 62.98 12.17
CA ALA A 4 19.23 61.98 11.29
C ALA A 4 19.79 60.83 12.15
N PHE A 5 19.49 59.59 11.78
CA PHE A 5 20.01 58.40 12.45
C PHE A 5 21.54 58.41 12.40
N SER A 6 22.18 58.11 13.52
CA SER A 6 23.63 57.94 13.52
C SER A 6 23.99 56.64 12.81
N LEU A 7 25.09 56.66 12.02
CA LEU A 7 25.64 55.45 11.40
C LEU A 7 25.72 54.23 12.33
N PRO A 8 26.16 54.34 13.61
CA PRO A 8 26.18 53.19 14.52
C PRO A 8 24.80 52.64 14.88
N GLU A 9 23.78 53.49 15.03
CA GLU A 9 22.40 53.02 15.24
C GLU A 9 21.86 52.25 14.04
N LEU A 10 22.20 52.69 12.81
CA LEU A 10 21.81 51.96 11.60
C LEU A 10 22.46 50.57 11.54
N VAL A 11 23.77 50.50 11.81
CA VAL A 11 24.51 49.22 11.84
C VAL A 11 23.95 48.28 12.92
N LEU A 12 23.66 48.81 14.11
CA LEU A 12 23.06 48.03 15.20
C LEU A 12 21.67 47.52 14.82
N ALA A 13 20.83 48.35 14.22
CA ALA A 13 19.49 47.97 13.77
C ALA A 13 19.55 46.88 12.68
N MET A 14 20.47 47.00 11.72
CA MET A 14 20.70 45.99 10.70
C MET A 14 21.19 44.66 11.29
N ALA A 15 22.11 44.70 12.27
CA ALA A 15 22.61 43.51 12.93
C ALA A 15 21.52 42.79 13.73
N LEU A 16 20.71 43.53 14.50
CA LEU A 16 19.57 42.97 15.25
C LEU A 16 18.52 42.38 14.32
N PHE A 17 18.17 43.09 13.24
CA PHE A 17 17.22 42.59 12.26
C PHE A 17 17.72 41.33 11.56
N GLY A 18 19.01 41.28 11.22
CA GLY A 18 19.66 40.09 10.67
C GLY A 18 19.60 38.90 11.62
N LEU A 19 19.90 39.11 12.90
CA LEU A 19 19.87 38.06 13.92
C LEU A 19 18.44 37.52 14.14
N VAL A 20 17.45 38.41 14.22
CA VAL A 20 16.03 38.01 14.34
C VAL A 20 15.58 37.24 13.10
N SER A 21 15.93 37.71 11.90
CA SER A 21 15.60 37.03 10.64
C SER A 21 16.22 35.62 10.60
N LEU A 22 17.48 35.47 10.98
CA LEU A 22 18.14 34.16 11.06
C LEU A 22 17.43 33.19 12.01
N LEU A 23 16.99 33.69 13.18
CA LEU A 23 16.26 32.88 14.15
C LEU A 23 14.92 32.41 13.60
N ILE A 24 14.16 33.30 12.95
CA ILE A 24 12.87 32.97 12.32
C ILE A 24 13.06 31.95 11.19
N PHE A 25 14.01 32.18 10.29
CA PHE A 25 14.27 31.24 9.19
C PHE A 25 14.75 29.87 9.70
N SER A 26 15.56 29.83 10.74
CA SER A 26 15.97 28.59 11.38
C SER A 26 14.77 27.79 11.91
N MET A 27 13.84 28.46 12.60
CA MET A 27 12.61 27.82 13.09
C MET A 27 11.72 27.33 11.95
N LEU A 28 11.53 28.13 10.89
CA LEU A 28 10.72 27.75 9.73
C LEU A 28 11.32 26.54 8.98
N LEU A 29 12.64 26.49 8.82
CA LEU A 29 13.33 25.35 8.22
C LEU A 29 13.13 24.07 9.05
N SER A 30 13.17 24.19 10.38
CA SER A 30 12.90 23.06 11.28
C SER A 30 11.44 22.59 11.19
N GLY A 31 10.49 23.55 11.18
CA GLY A 31 9.05 23.27 11.11
C GLY A 31 8.65 22.61 9.80
N THR A 32 9.08 23.14 8.66
CA THR A 32 8.77 22.58 7.32
C THR A 32 9.30 21.15 7.16
N ARG A 33 10.48 20.84 7.69
CA ARG A 33 11.03 19.48 7.68
C ARG A 33 10.21 18.52 8.54
N SER A 34 9.87 18.93 9.76
CA SER A 34 9.05 18.13 10.67
C SER A 34 7.66 17.85 10.07
N PHE A 35 7.07 18.86 9.45
CA PHE A 35 5.81 18.74 8.73
C PHE A 35 5.90 17.75 7.57
N ASN A 36 6.97 17.80 6.76
CA ASN A 36 7.16 16.88 5.63
C ASN A 36 7.28 15.41 6.08
N ILE A 37 7.98 15.15 7.20
CA ILE A 37 8.10 13.81 7.79
C ILE A 37 6.71 13.33 8.26
N ALA A 38 6.00 14.15 9.04
CA ALA A 38 4.66 13.82 9.52
C ALA A 38 3.68 13.55 8.36
N MET A 39 3.72 14.37 7.31
CA MET A 39 2.89 14.21 6.12
C MET A 39 3.22 12.93 5.34
N SER A 40 4.51 12.59 5.23
CA SER A 40 4.96 11.33 4.62
C SER A 40 4.40 10.12 5.36
N ARG A 41 4.57 10.07 6.69
CA ARG A 41 4.04 9.00 7.54
C ARG A 41 2.51 8.88 7.44
N SER A 42 1.80 10.01 7.49
CA SER A 42 0.34 10.04 7.36
C SER A 42 -0.12 9.50 6.01
N THR A 43 0.58 9.85 4.93
CA THR A 43 0.27 9.36 3.58
C THR A 43 0.46 7.84 3.48
N LEU A 44 1.57 7.32 4.02
CA LEU A 44 1.86 5.88 4.03
C LEU A 44 0.83 5.10 4.86
N GLN A 45 0.46 5.62 6.04
CA GLN A 45 -0.61 5.02 6.85
C GLN A 45 -1.95 5.00 6.11
N GLY A 46 -2.29 6.09 5.41
CA GLY A 46 -3.50 6.16 4.60
C GLY A 46 -3.49 5.20 3.40
N GLU A 47 -2.36 5.03 2.73
CA GLU A 47 -2.17 4.07 1.63
C GLU A 47 -2.30 2.62 2.12
N LEU A 48 -1.66 2.31 3.25
CA LEU A 48 -1.71 1.00 3.89
C LEU A 48 -3.14 0.64 4.35
N ASN A 49 -3.83 1.56 5.03
CA ASN A 49 -5.18 1.31 5.53
C ASN A 49 -6.18 1.13 4.38
N ARG A 50 -6.07 1.93 3.31
CA ARG A 50 -6.92 1.78 2.12
C ARG A 50 -6.68 0.45 1.42
N SER A 51 -5.42 0.04 1.28
CA SER A 51 -5.06 -1.24 0.66
C SER A 51 -5.61 -2.43 1.46
N LEU A 52 -5.46 -2.40 2.79
CA LEU A 52 -6.00 -3.42 3.68
C LEU A 52 -7.52 -3.44 3.68
N ALA A 53 -8.19 -2.30 3.81
CA ALA A 53 -9.64 -2.23 3.80
C ALA A 53 -10.22 -2.78 2.48
N ARG A 54 -9.56 -2.50 1.36
CA ARG A 54 -9.97 -3.06 0.06
C ARG A 54 -9.79 -4.58 0.01
N LEU A 55 -8.63 -5.09 0.45
CA LEU A 55 -8.39 -6.54 0.53
C LEU A 55 -9.42 -7.23 1.45
N GLN A 56 -9.70 -6.64 2.62
CA GLN A 56 -10.71 -7.14 3.55
C GLN A 56 -12.11 -7.17 2.93
N GLY A 57 -12.48 -6.15 2.17
CA GLY A 57 -13.75 -6.09 1.47
C GLY A 57 -13.91 -7.24 0.46
N GLU A 58 -12.86 -7.53 -0.31
CA GLU A 58 -12.87 -8.62 -1.30
C GLU A 58 -12.85 -10.00 -0.63
N VAL A 59 -12.01 -10.20 0.39
CA VAL A 59 -11.94 -11.47 1.14
C VAL A 59 -13.27 -11.82 1.79
N ARG A 60 -14.01 -10.83 2.30
CA ARG A 60 -15.35 -11.04 2.85
C ARG A 60 -16.38 -11.42 1.79
N ARG A 61 -16.11 -11.10 0.53
CA ARG A 61 -16.99 -11.29 -0.62
C ARG A 61 -16.59 -12.47 -1.49
N SER A 62 -15.47 -13.12 -1.21
CA SER A 62 -14.98 -14.29 -1.94
C SER A 62 -15.46 -15.60 -1.32
N SER A 63 -15.49 -16.67 -2.11
CA SER A 63 -15.68 -18.03 -1.59
C SER A 63 -14.37 -18.61 -1.06
N VAL A 64 -14.44 -19.29 0.09
CA VAL A 64 -13.30 -19.97 0.74
C VAL A 64 -12.70 -21.05 -0.17
N SER A 65 -13.56 -21.78 -0.87
CA SER A 65 -13.16 -22.94 -1.69
C SER A 65 -12.36 -22.56 -2.95
N LEU A 66 -12.45 -21.29 -3.37
CA LEU A 66 -11.83 -20.76 -4.58
C LEU A 66 -10.57 -19.92 -4.30
N VAL A 67 -10.13 -19.84 -3.04
CA VAL A 67 -8.93 -19.09 -2.67
C VAL A 67 -7.67 -19.81 -3.16
N GLY A 68 -6.85 -19.11 -3.93
CA GLY A 68 -5.54 -19.56 -4.35
C GLY A 68 -4.43 -18.72 -3.71
N LEU A 69 -3.34 -19.36 -3.28
CA LEU A 69 -2.19 -18.67 -2.68
C LEU A 69 -0.92 -18.98 -3.47
N VAL A 70 -0.10 -17.94 -3.64
CA VAL A 70 1.24 -18.06 -4.20
C VAL A 70 2.21 -17.55 -3.15
N GLN A 71 2.89 -18.49 -2.50
CA GLN A 71 3.84 -18.24 -1.42
C GLN A 71 5.04 -19.15 -1.61
N GLY A 72 6.21 -18.73 -1.14
CA GLY A 72 7.41 -19.56 -1.22
C GLY A 72 8.69 -18.75 -1.30
N ALA A 73 9.81 -19.47 -1.41
CA ALA A 73 11.14 -18.88 -1.56
C ALA A 73 11.30 -18.11 -2.89
N ASP A 74 10.54 -18.49 -3.93
CA ASP A 74 10.46 -17.80 -5.21
C ASP A 74 9.76 -16.43 -5.13
N ARG A 75 9.05 -16.19 -4.02
CA ARG A 75 8.36 -14.94 -3.70
C ARG A 75 9.00 -14.22 -2.52
N GLN A 76 10.33 -14.24 -2.45
CA GLN A 76 11.09 -13.47 -1.46
C GLN A 76 12.09 -12.52 -2.12
N LEU A 77 12.23 -11.32 -1.57
CA LEU A 77 13.19 -10.32 -2.01
C LEU A 77 13.91 -9.72 -0.80
N GLY A 78 15.22 -9.98 -0.66
CA GLY A 78 16.01 -9.48 0.47
C GLY A 78 15.49 -9.95 1.83
N GLY A 79 14.97 -11.18 1.90
CA GLY A 79 14.38 -11.77 3.12
C GLY A 79 12.95 -11.31 3.41
N GLN A 80 12.36 -10.45 2.59
CA GLN A 80 10.97 -10.00 2.73
C GLN A 80 10.03 -10.79 1.81
N SER A 81 8.88 -11.20 2.33
CA SER A 81 7.84 -11.89 1.56
C SER A 81 7.16 -10.98 0.54
N ARG A 82 6.89 -11.53 -0.64
CA ARG A 82 6.23 -10.92 -1.81
C ARG A 82 5.10 -11.82 -2.29
N ASP A 83 4.26 -12.22 -1.36
CA ASP A 83 3.23 -13.24 -1.61
C ASP A 83 2.17 -12.74 -2.60
N GLY A 84 1.31 -13.65 -3.04
CA GLY A 84 0.11 -13.32 -3.76
C GLY A 84 -1.08 -14.19 -3.35
N ILE A 85 -2.28 -13.64 -3.54
CA ILE A 85 -3.54 -14.31 -3.28
C ILE A 85 -4.49 -14.05 -4.44
N CYS A 86 -5.14 -15.11 -4.90
CA CYS A 86 -6.24 -15.07 -5.85
C CYS A 86 -7.54 -15.37 -5.10
N LEU A 87 -8.55 -14.52 -5.32
CA LEU A 87 -9.87 -14.62 -4.72
C LEU A 87 -10.89 -14.71 -5.85
N SER A 88 -11.98 -15.45 -5.63
CA SER A 88 -13.16 -15.33 -6.49
C SER A 88 -13.95 -14.08 -6.12
N ALA A 89 -14.56 -13.45 -7.12
CA ALA A 89 -15.43 -12.30 -6.96
C ALA A 89 -16.57 -12.35 -7.98
N LEU A 90 -17.54 -11.46 -7.80
CA LEU A 90 -18.54 -11.14 -8.81
C LEU A 90 -18.12 -9.88 -9.55
N ARG A 91 -18.24 -9.90 -10.89
CA ARG A 91 -17.96 -8.77 -11.77
C ARG A 91 -18.86 -7.58 -11.44
N ASP A 92 -20.15 -7.84 -11.25
CA ASP A 92 -21.09 -6.84 -10.76
C ASP A 92 -22.05 -7.42 -9.72
N TRP A 93 -21.83 -7.04 -8.47
CA TRP A 93 -22.68 -7.42 -7.33
C TRP A 93 -24.14 -6.96 -7.47
N ARG A 94 -24.41 -5.98 -8.32
CA ARG A 94 -25.76 -5.43 -8.54
C ARG A 94 -26.46 -6.07 -9.72
N ALA A 95 -25.73 -6.73 -10.63
CA ALA A 95 -26.30 -7.32 -11.81
C ALA A 95 -26.96 -8.66 -11.44
N PRO A 96 -28.27 -8.85 -11.72
CA PRO A 96 -28.92 -10.14 -11.52
C PRO A 96 -28.25 -11.27 -12.30
N ALA A 97 -27.58 -10.95 -13.42
CA ALA A 97 -26.85 -11.90 -14.24
C ALA A 97 -25.60 -12.50 -13.57
N SER A 98 -25.10 -11.93 -12.48
CA SER A 98 -23.99 -12.50 -11.69
C SER A 98 -24.46 -13.53 -10.66
N TYR A 99 -25.76 -13.83 -10.64
CA TYR A 99 -26.38 -14.82 -9.77
C TYR A 99 -27.13 -15.87 -10.59
N ASP A 100 -27.22 -17.09 -10.05
CA ASP A 100 -28.09 -18.12 -10.62
C ASP A 100 -29.58 -17.84 -10.33
N ALA A 101 -30.47 -18.72 -10.81
CA ALA A 101 -31.92 -18.60 -10.59
C ALA A 101 -32.32 -18.71 -9.11
N GLN A 102 -31.43 -19.22 -8.25
CA GLN A 102 -31.62 -19.41 -6.81
C GLN A 102 -30.98 -18.28 -5.98
N GLY A 103 -30.31 -17.32 -6.63
CA GLY A 103 -29.61 -16.21 -5.97
C GLY A 103 -28.20 -16.56 -5.49
N THR A 104 -27.63 -17.70 -5.88
CA THR A 104 -26.25 -18.09 -5.59
C THR A 104 -25.28 -17.30 -6.46
N PRO A 105 -24.18 -16.77 -5.90
CA PRO A 105 -23.15 -16.11 -6.69
C PRO A 105 -22.52 -17.07 -7.71
N LEU A 106 -22.43 -16.65 -8.97
CA LEU A 106 -21.80 -17.45 -10.04
C LEU A 106 -20.27 -17.40 -9.99
N TRP A 107 -19.65 -16.50 -9.21
CA TRP A 107 -18.19 -16.32 -9.16
C TRP A 107 -17.60 -16.19 -10.57
N ASP A 108 -17.93 -15.10 -11.26
CA ASP A 108 -17.57 -14.86 -12.67
C ASP A 108 -16.27 -14.03 -12.86
N GLU A 109 -15.58 -13.70 -11.77
CA GLU A 109 -14.32 -12.97 -11.78
C GLU A 109 -13.31 -13.58 -10.80
N PHE A 110 -12.02 -13.57 -11.19
CA PHE A 110 -10.92 -13.77 -10.25
C PHE A 110 -10.20 -12.45 -10.00
N VAL A 111 -9.89 -12.17 -8.73
CA VAL A 111 -9.14 -10.99 -8.29
C VAL A 111 -7.83 -11.44 -7.66
N LEU A 112 -6.73 -11.10 -8.31
CA LEU A 112 -5.38 -11.40 -7.87
C LEU A 112 -4.76 -10.18 -7.17
N TYR A 113 -4.32 -10.36 -5.93
CA TYR A 113 -3.53 -9.40 -5.18
C TYR A 113 -2.12 -9.94 -5.04
N TYR A 114 -1.11 -9.16 -5.43
CA TYR A 114 0.27 -9.61 -5.28
C TYR A 114 1.25 -8.45 -5.18
N ALA A 115 2.40 -8.73 -4.57
CA ALA A 115 3.51 -7.80 -4.49
C ALA A 115 4.45 -7.93 -5.68
N THR A 116 4.92 -6.84 -6.27
CA THR A 116 5.98 -6.91 -7.30
C THR A 116 7.34 -7.22 -6.64
N MET A 117 8.24 -7.81 -7.41
CA MET A 117 9.62 -8.16 -7.02
C MET A 117 10.60 -6.98 -7.21
N GLN A 118 10.13 -5.81 -7.64
CA GLN A 118 10.92 -4.58 -7.72
C GLN A 118 11.26 -3.98 -6.35
N THR A 119 12.28 -3.11 -6.30
CA THR A 119 12.60 -2.29 -5.12
C THR A 119 12.62 -0.81 -5.50
N PRO A 120 11.70 0.04 -4.97
CA PRO A 120 10.58 -0.32 -4.09
C PRO A 120 9.55 -1.22 -4.79
N GLY A 121 8.92 -2.11 -4.02
CA GLY A 121 7.87 -2.99 -4.53
C GLY A 121 6.53 -2.26 -4.59
N ARG A 122 5.57 -2.84 -5.31
CA ARG A 122 4.21 -2.34 -5.44
C ARG A 122 3.23 -3.43 -5.07
N LEU A 123 2.11 -3.07 -4.44
CA LEU A 123 0.97 -3.96 -4.29
C LEU A 123 0.04 -3.76 -5.47
N LEU A 124 -0.16 -4.80 -6.28
CA LEU A 124 -1.04 -4.77 -7.43
C LEU A 124 -2.31 -5.57 -7.15
N ARG A 125 -3.44 -5.06 -7.64
CA ARG A 125 -4.70 -5.80 -7.78
C ARG A 125 -4.98 -5.95 -9.26
N ARG A 126 -5.22 -7.18 -9.71
CA ARG A 126 -5.52 -7.51 -11.10
C ARG A 126 -6.77 -8.36 -11.18
N THR A 127 -7.60 -8.14 -12.18
CA THR A 127 -8.79 -8.96 -12.42
C THR A 127 -8.60 -9.86 -13.64
N PHE A 128 -9.18 -11.04 -13.59
CA PHE A 128 -9.15 -12.05 -14.64
C PHE A 128 -10.55 -12.61 -14.87
N HIS A 129 -10.89 -12.80 -16.15
CA HIS A 129 -12.16 -13.39 -16.59
C HIS A 129 -11.91 -14.52 -17.60
N PRO A 130 -11.38 -15.68 -17.16
CA PRO A 130 -11.34 -16.86 -18.02
C PRO A 130 -12.72 -17.22 -18.58
N ALA A 131 -12.78 -17.85 -19.74
CA ALA A 131 -14.04 -18.42 -20.22
C ALA A 131 -14.53 -19.53 -19.27
N GLY A 132 -15.86 -19.72 -19.17
CA GLY A 132 -16.44 -20.83 -18.42
C GLY A 132 -16.89 -20.50 -16.99
N ALA A 133 -17.40 -19.30 -16.73
CA ALA A 133 -18.16 -19.03 -15.51
C ALA A 133 -19.46 -19.89 -15.48
N PRO A 134 -19.94 -20.35 -14.32
CA PRO A 134 -19.42 -20.10 -12.97
C PRO A 134 -18.13 -20.84 -12.65
N TYR A 135 -17.21 -20.20 -11.91
CA TYR A 135 -15.99 -20.88 -11.46
C TYR A 135 -16.26 -21.72 -10.21
N VAL A 136 -15.85 -22.98 -10.27
CA VAL A 136 -16.06 -23.98 -9.19
C VAL A 136 -14.75 -24.52 -8.60
N ALA A 137 -13.61 -24.04 -9.11
CA ALA A 137 -12.28 -24.40 -8.61
C ALA A 137 -11.37 -23.15 -8.59
N PRO A 138 -10.31 -23.15 -7.77
CA PRO A 138 -9.29 -22.10 -7.80
C PRO A 138 -8.73 -21.88 -9.20
N MET A 139 -8.28 -20.65 -9.47
CA MET A 139 -7.74 -20.27 -10.78
C MET A 139 -6.64 -21.23 -11.25
N THR A 140 -6.87 -21.87 -12.40
CA THR A 140 -5.90 -22.80 -12.99
C THR A 140 -4.63 -22.06 -13.42
N GLY A 141 -3.47 -22.65 -13.16
CA GLY A 141 -2.17 -22.06 -13.54
C GLY A 141 -1.70 -20.93 -12.63
N LEU A 142 -2.35 -20.67 -11.50
CA LEU A 142 -1.90 -19.71 -10.50
C LEU A 142 -0.51 -20.10 -9.96
N ASN A 143 0.53 -19.36 -10.37
CA ASN A 143 1.90 -19.56 -9.94
C ASN A 143 2.70 -18.25 -10.06
N SER A 144 3.94 -18.23 -9.59
CA SER A 144 4.79 -17.03 -9.59
C SER A 144 5.07 -16.41 -10.97
N THR A 145 4.91 -17.15 -12.07
CA THR A 145 5.08 -16.62 -13.44
C THR A 145 3.93 -15.70 -13.86
N LEU A 146 2.75 -15.81 -13.22
CA LEU A 146 1.63 -14.88 -13.42
C LEU A 146 1.78 -13.57 -12.63
N LEU A 147 2.62 -13.58 -11.57
CA LEU A 147 2.82 -12.46 -10.65
C LEU A 147 3.97 -11.56 -11.14
N LEU A 148 3.80 -11.03 -12.36
CA LEU A 148 4.79 -10.21 -13.06
C LEU A 148 4.83 -8.77 -12.54
N ASP A 149 6.04 -8.19 -12.53
CA ASP A 149 6.26 -6.78 -12.16
C ASP A 149 5.57 -5.79 -13.10
N GLN A 150 5.49 -6.17 -14.37
CA GLN A 150 4.76 -5.48 -15.41
C GLN A 150 3.74 -6.47 -16.00
N PRO A 151 2.52 -6.52 -15.45
CA PRO A 151 1.51 -7.42 -15.97
C PRO A 151 1.11 -7.00 -17.38
N GLY A 152 1.10 -7.95 -18.33
CA GLY A 152 0.51 -7.76 -19.66
C GLY A 152 -0.96 -8.22 -19.67
N GLY A 153 -1.88 -7.39 -20.15
CA GLY A 153 -3.32 -7.70 -20.27
C GLY A 153 -4.13 -7.63 -18.97
N GLY A 154 -5.46 -7.59 -19.06
CA GLY A 154 -6.39 -7.49 -17.91
C GLY A 154 -6.39 -6.13 -17.21
N GLU A 155 -7.37 -5.89 -16.34
CA GLU A 155 -7.45 -4.64 -15.58
C GLU A 155 -6.51 -4.71 -14.37
N THR A 156 -5.48 -3.86 -14.36
CA THR A 156 -4.51 -3.79 -13.27
C THR A 156 -4.63 -2.44 -12.56
N SER A 157 -4.65 -2.48 -11.23
CA SER A 157 -4.64 -1.29 -10.38
C SER A 157 -3.51 -1.38 -9.34
N VAL A 158 -2.79 -0.28 -9.15
CA VAL A 158 -1.75 -0.17 -8.13
C VAL A 158 -2.41 0.29 -6.83
N LEU A 159 -2.30 -0.51 -5.78
CA LEU A 159 -2.85 -0.22 -4.46
C LEU A 159 -1.82 0.45 -3.54
N ALA A 160 -0.57 0.00 -3.63
CA ALA A 160 0.53 0.61 -2.91
C ALA A 160 1.80 0.70 -3.78
N GLN A 161 2.57 1.78 -3.65
CA GLN A 161 3.78 2.06 -4.43
C GLN A 161 5.09 1.81 -3.69
N HIS A 162 5.04 1.75 -2.36
CA HIS A 162 6.22 1.72 -1.48
C HIS A 162 6.26 0.45 -0.63
N LEU A 163 5.96 -0.69 -1.24
CA LEU A 163 5.82 -1.97 -0.56
C LEU A 163 7.19 -2.60 -0.26
N GLU A 164 7.45 -2.93 0.99
CA GLU A 164 8.64 -3.65 1.47
C GLU A 164 8.34 -5.11 1.80
N GLU A 165 7.15 -5.41 2.33
CA GLU A 165 6.70 -6.79 2.57
C GLU A 165 5.19 -6.91 2.31
N PHE A 166 4.79 -7.99 1.66
CA PHE A 166 3.41 -8.45 1.66
C PHE A 166 3.44 -9.94 1.95
N LYS A 167 2.91 -10.28 3.12
CA LYS A 167 2.96 -11.62 3.66
C LYS A 167 1.56 -12.07 4.00
N LEU A 168 1.26 -13.28 3.57
CA LEU A 168 -0.02 -13.92 3.78
C LEU A 168 0.17 -15.14 4.67
N ARG A 169 -0.84 -15.46 5.46
CA ARG A 169 -0.92 -16.71 6.20
C ARG A 169 -2.35 -17.16 6.15
N TYR A 170 -2.59 -18.35 5.64
CA TYR A 170 -3.91 -18.91 5.54
C TYR A 170 -4.00 -20.17 6.37
N ASP A 171 -4.93 -20.17 7.31
CA ASP A 171 -5.32 -21.32 8.10
C ASP A 171 -6.61 -21.88 7.49
N GLY A 172 -6.45 -22.86 6.60
CA GLY A 172 -7.56 -23.51 5.90
C GLY A 172 -8.50 -24.29 6.82
N GLY A 173 -8.04 -24.70 8.02
CA GLY A 173 -8.89 -25.38 9.00
C GLY A 173 -9.84 -24.40 9.72
N ALA A 174 -9.36 -23.19 10.00
CA ALA A 174 -10.15 -22.15 10.66
C ALA A 174 -10.82 -21.16 9.69
N GLY A 175 -10.55 -21.27 8.38
CA GLY A 175 -11.01 -20.31 7.37
C GLY A 175 -10.46 -18.90 7.63
N VAL A 176 -9.26 -18.79 8.18
CA VAL A 176 -8.68 -17.49 8.58
C VAL A 176 -7.55 -17.13 7.64
N LEU A 177 -7.65 -15.95 7.01
CA LEU A 177 -6.58 -15.31 6.28
C LEU A 177 -5.99 -14.15 7.09
N GLU A 178 -4.71 -14.23 7.41
CA GLU A 178 -3.94 -13.12 7.96
C GLU A 178 -3.08 -12.50 6.85
N ALA A 179 -3.22 -11.19 6.66
CA ALA A 179 -2.43 -10.43 5.71
C ALA A 179 -1.66 -9.34 6.44
N SER A 180 -0.36 -9.29 6.25
CA SER A 180 0.51 -8.22 6.75
C SER A 180 1.20 -7.49 5.62
N LEU A 181 1.15 -6.16 5.69
CA LEU A 181 1.78 -5.25 4.75
C LEU A 181 2.78 -4.37 5.50
N LEU A 182 3.98 -4.26 4.94
CA LEU A 182 5.02 -3.35 5.37
C LEU A 182 5.28 -2.38 4.22
N LEU A 183 5.03 -1.10 4.44
CA LEU A 183 5.39 -0.03 3.52
C LEU A 183 6.65 0.67 4.02
N ARG A 184 7.56 1.00 3.10
CA ARG A 184 8.78 1.73 3.39
C ARG A 184 9.00 2.87 2.41
N ARG A 185 9.19 4.07 2.96
CA ARG A 185 9.62 5.25 2.20
C ARG A 185 10.89 5.83 2.80
N ARG A 186 11.77 6.31 1.92
CA ARG A 186 12.91 7.11 2.37
C ARG A 186 12.41 8.50 2.75
N ALA A 187 12.38 8.81 4.05
CA ALA A 187 12.33 10.20 4.50
C ALA A 187 13.65 10.88 4.09
N GLY A 188 13.62 12.18 3.80
CA GLY A 188 14.72 12.93 3.16
C GLY A 188 16.03 13.01 3.96
N ARG A 189 16.81 14.08 3.76
CA ARG A 189 18.03 14.34 4.55
C ARG A 189 17.73 15.21 5.77
N THR A 190 18.39 14.91 6.90
CA THR A 190 18.37 15.69 8.15
C THR A 190 19.10 17.02 7.94
N PRO A 191 18.95 18.00 8.86
CA PRO A 191 19.71 19.26 8.84
C PRO A 191 21.23 19.09 8.75
N GLN A 192 21.77 17.99 9.26
CA GLN A 192 23.22 17.70 9.31
C GLN A 192 23.73 16.92 8.08
N GLY A 193 22.89 16.77 7.04
CA GLY A 193 23.24 15.99 5.85
C GLY A 193 23.16 14.46 6.04
N GLN A 194 22.92 13.98 7.26
CA GLN A 194 22.65 12.57 7.51
C GLN A 194 21.30 12.19 6.89
N ARG A 195 21.21 11.02 6.24
CA ARG A 195 19.94 10.51 5.72
C ARG A 195 18.99 10.29 6.90
N VAL A 196 17.79 10.90 6.86
CA VAL A 196 16.75 10.63 7.86
C VAL A 196 16.35 9.17 7.70
N ASN A 197 16.14 8.53 8.85
CA ASN A 197 15.62 7.19 9.03
C ASN A 197 14.56 6.83 7.98
N GLU A 198 14.70 5.65 7.39
CA GLU A 198 13.67 5.06 6.55
C GLU A 198 12.35 5.01 7.34
N GLU A 199 11.29 5.62 6.82
CA GLU A 199 9.97 5.50 7.42
C GLU A 199 9.40 4.15 7.04
N ARG A 200 9.11 3.34 8.06
CA ARG A 200 8.45 2.06 7.92
C ARG A 200 7.11 2.13 8.63
N VAL A 201 6.06 1.71 7.93
CA VAL A 201 4.72 1.56 8.48
C VAL A 201 4.29 0.13 8.22
N GLN A 202 3.92 -0.57 9.28
CA GLN A 202 3.43 -1.93 9.20
C GLN A 202 2.00 -1.99 9.71
N ALA A 203 1.19 -2.83 9.08
CA ALA A 203 -0.06 -3.28 9.65
C ALA A 203 -0.31 -4.71 9.25
N ALA A 204 -0.99 -5.41 10.14
CA ALA A 204 -1.52 -6.74 9.89
C ALA A 204 -3.02 -6.71 10.11
N CYS A 205 -3.73 -7.52 9.35
CA CYS A 205 -5.14 -7.76 9.62
C CYS A 205 -5.46 -9.24 9.49
N ARG A 206 -6.37 -9.68 10.36
CA ARG A 206 -6.88 -11.05 10.39
C ARG A 206 -8.32 -11.03 9.88
N MET A 207 -8.59 -11.83 8.87
CA MET A 207 -9.86 -11.91 8.18
C MET A 207 -10.40 -13.34 8.30
N ARG A 208 -11.71 -13.48 8.54
CA ARG A 208 -12.38 -14.77 8.44
C ARG A 208 -13.09 -14.84 7.09
N LEU A 209 -12.87 -15.93 6.38
CA LEU A 209 -13.58 -16.31 5.17
C LEU A 209 -14.81 -17.10 5.62
N ASN A 210 -16.00 -16.50 5.49
CA ASN A 210 -17.24 -17.07 5.99
C ASN A 210 -18.15 -17.62 4.87
N ASN A 211 -17.81 -17.39 3.60
CA ASN A 211 -18.65 -17.81 2.48
C ASN A 211 -18.16 -19.16 1.94
N PRO A 212 -18.98 -20.22 2.02
CA PRO A 212 -18.67 -21.52 1.42
C PRO A 212 -18.49 -21.45 -0.10
#